data_AF-M0PL46-F1
#
_entry.id   AF-M0PL46-F1
#
_cell.length_a   1.000
_cell.length_b   1.000
_cell.length_c   1.000
_cell.angle_alpha   90.00
_cell.angle_beta   90.00
_cell.angle_gamma   90.00
#
_symmetry.space_group_name_H-M   'P 1'
#
loop_
_entity.id
_entity.type
_entity.pdbx_description
1 polymer ?
#
loop_
_entity_poly.entity_id
_entity_poly.type
_entity_poly.pdbx_seq_one_letter_code
_entity_poly.pdbx_strand_id
1 'polypeptide(L)'
;MSNSEQDERTVIRSGRDFEQEYRLDASEAGEFLIKLGEQLRDGDELTIVTDEWELPFAFGEPVELEIDFEGVGEPELEIELELPGRTDETAPDVE
;
A
#
# COMPACT_ATOMS: atom_id res chain seq x y z
N MET A 1 16.23 -13.57 21.21
CA MET A 1 15.19 -12.74 21.84
C MET A 1 14.00 -12.78 20.91
N SER A 2 12.80 -12.89 21.48
CA SER A 2 11.64 -13.59 20.91
C SER A 2 11.13 -13.05 19.57
N ASN A 3 10.87 -13.96 18.61
CA ASN A 3 10.14 -13.68 17.36
C ASN A 3 8.61 -13.81 17.55
N SER A 4 8.12 -13.70 18.79
CA SER A 4 6.73 -14.06 19.14
C SER A 4 5.69 -12.99 18.83
N GLU A 5 6.09 -11.73 18.58
CA GLU A 5 5.14 -10.66 18.24
C GLU A 5 4.74 -10.67 16.74
N GLN A 6 5.52 -11.33 15.87
CA GLN A 6 5.10 -11.51 14.46
C GLN A 6 3.96 -12.54 14.32
N ASP A 7 3.88 -13.52 15.22
CA ASP A 7 2.91 -14.63 15.12
C ASP A 7 1.48 -14.27 15.57
N GLU A 8 1.27 -13.09 16.19
CA GLU A 8 -0.05 -12.68 16.70
C GLU A 8 -0.81 -11.72 15.78
N ARG A 9 -0.15 -11.15 14.75
CA ARG A 9 -0.79 -10.19 13.85
C ARG A 9 -1.85 -10.83 12.97
N THR A 10 -2.93 -10.09 12.73
CA THR A 10 -3.93 -10.49 11.74
C THR A 10 -3.37 -10.21 10.34
N VAL A 11 -3.21 -11.27 9.54
CA VAL A 11 -2.83 -11.13 8.12
C VAL A 11 -4.06 -10.74 7.30
N ILE A 12 -4.02 -9.56 6.69
CA ILE A 12 -5.01 -9.12 5.70
C ILE A 12 -4.74 -9.88 4.41
N ARG A 13 -5.74 -10.62 3.90
CA ARG A 13 -5.61 -11.49 2.73
C ARG A 13 -6.51 -11.02 1.60
N SER A 14 -6.09 -11.29 0.37
CA SER A 14 -6.87 -11.05 -0.84
C SER A 14 -8.28 -11.66 -0.78
N GLY A 15 -9.25 -11.00 -1.42
CA GLY A 15 -10.64 -11.45 -1.48
C GLY A 15 -11.55 -10.96 -0.35
N ARG A 16 -11.08 -10.00 0.47
CA ARG A 16 -11.89 -9.22 1.41
C ARG A 16 -11.51 -7.76 1.30
N ASP A 17 -12.52 -6.90 1.38
CA ASP A 17 -12.30 -5.45 1.44
C ASP A 17 -11.70 -5.08 2.79
N PHE A 18 -10.71 -4.19 2.77
CA PHE A 18 -10.07 -3.63 3.96
C PHE A 18 -9.88 -2.14 3.73
N GLU A 19 -10.28 -1.33 4.71
CA GLU A 19 -10.13 0.12 4.68
C GLU A 19 -9.83 0.62 6.10
N GLN A 20 -8.82 1.49 6.23
CA GLN A 20 -8.49 2.15 7.51
C GLN A 20 -7.92 3.55 7.24
N GLU A 21 -8.62 4.58 7.74
CA GLU A 21 -8.18 5.99 7.67
C GLU A 21 -7.38 6.37 8.92
N TYR A 22 -6.28 7.11 8.73
CA TYR A 22 -5.46 7.67 9.81
C TYR A 22 -5.43 9.19 9.73
N ARG A 23 -5.51 9.86 10.88
CA ARG A 23 -5.28 11.32 11.01
C ARG A 23 -3.93 11.52 11.68
N LEU A 24 -2.90 11.70 10.86
CA LEU A 24 -1.50 11.79 11.29
C LEU A 24 -1.00 13.23 11.22
N ASP A 25 0.10 13.50 11.93
CA ASP A 25 0.87 14.69 11.65
C ASP A 25 1.73 14.53 10.39
N ALA A 26 2.22 15.66 9.85
CA ALA A 26 2.96 15.67 8.60
C ALA A 26 4.30 14.89 8.66
N SER A 27 4.92 14.80 9.84
CA SER A 27 6.17 14.03 10.01
C SER A 27 5.89 12.53 9.93
N GLU A 28 4.87 12.03 10.62
CA GLU A 28 4.49 10.62 10.58
C GLU A 28 4.05 10.20 9.18
N ALA A 29 3.23 11.02 8.51
CA ALA A 29 2.84 10.78 7.12
C ALA A 29 4.07 10.76 6.18
N GLY A 30 5.01 11.69 6.38
CA GLY A 30 6.26 11.74 5.60
C GLY A 30 7.14 10.50 5.80
N GLU A 31 7.30 10.03 7.04
CA GLU A 31 8.05 8.80 7.34
C GLU A 31 7.41 7.56 6.70
N PHE A 32 6.07 7.49 6.71
CA PHE A 32 5.34 6.43 6.02
C PHE A 32 5.61 6.45 4.51
N LEU A 33 5.47 7.61 3.87
CA LEU A 33 5.67 7.76 2.42
C LEU A 33 7.10 7.45 1.99
N ILE A 34 8.10 7.76 2.82
CA ILE A 34 9.50 7.39 2.55
C ILE A 34 9.65 5.87 2.49
N LYS A 35 9.15 5.15 3.50
CA LYS A 35 9.23 3.68 3.56
C LYS A 35 8.43 3.01 2.45
N LEU A 36 7.26 3.56 2.13
CA LEU A 36 6.45 3.09 1.01
C LEU A 36 7.21 3.28 -0.31
N GLY A 37 7.78 4.47 -0.54
CA GLY A 37 8.57 4.78 -1.72
C GLY A 37 9.83 3.92 -1.87
N GLU A 38 10.49 3.57 -0.77
CA GLU A 38 11.61 2.62 -0.78
C GLU A 38 11.18 1.23 -1.25
N GLN A 39 10.05 0.70 -0.76
CA GLN A 39 9.51 -0.59 -1.21
C GLN A 39 9.09 -0.56 -2.68
N LEU A 40 8.38 0.48 -3.11
CA LEU A 40 7.98 0.67 -4.51
C LEU A 40 9.17 0.75 -5.48
N ARG A 41 10.31 1.31 -5.03
CA ARG A 41 11.53 1.40 -5.83
C ARG A 41 12.24 0.05 -5.94
N ASP A 42 12.23 -0.73 -4.87
CA ASP A 42 13.11 -1.88 -4.70
C ASP A 42 12.51 -3.20 -5.22
N GLY A 43 11.21 -3.24 -5.53
CA GLY A 43 10.55 -4.44 -6.07
C GLY A 43 9.11 -4.21 -6.55
N ASP A 44 8.39 -5.32 -6.72
CA ASP A 44 6.98 -5.41 -7.12
C ASP A 44 6.08 -5.96 -6.00
N GLU A 45 6.58 -5.93 -4.76
CA GLU A 45 5.87 -6.33 -3.55
C GLU A 45 6.07 -5.26 -2.47
N LEU A 46 5.02 -5.02 -1.67
CA LEU A 46 5.08 -4.19 -0.47
C LEU A 46 4.38 -4.87 0.69
N THR A 47 4.80 -4.53 1.90
CA THR A 47 4.13 -4.94 3.13
C THR A 47 3.91 -3.73 4.03
N ILE A 48 2.66 -3.51 4.43
CA ILE A 48 2.29 -2.52 5.45
C ILE A 48 2.02 -3.27 6.75
N VAL A 49 2.61 -2.81 7.86
CA VAL A 49 2.54 -3.50 9.15
C VAL A 49 2.18 -2.51 10.25
N THR A 50 1.28 -2.93 11.13
CA THR A 50 0.97 -2.29 12.40
C THR A 50 1.20 -3.26 13.56
N ASP A 51 0.90 -2.85 14.78
CA ASP A 51 0.93 -3.77 15.93
C ASP A 51 -0.18 -4.84 15.84
N GLU A 52 -1.26 -4.56 15.11
CA GLU A 52 -2.45 -5.42 15.06
C GLU A 52 -2.50 -6.30 13.81
N TRP A 53 -1.99 -5.81 12.68
CA TRP A 53 -2.14 -6.46 11.39
C TRP A 53 -0.94 -6.29 10.47
N GLU A 54 -0.84 -7.18 9.48
CA GLU A 54 0.06 -7.05 8.34
C GLU A 54 -0.71 -7.22 7.03
N LEU A 55 -0.33 -6.43 6.02
CA LEU A 55 -0.94 -6.44 4.69
C LEU A 55 0.19 -6.58 3.66
N PRO A 56 0.47 -7.81 3.18
CA PRO A 56 1.32 -8.04 2.02
C PRO A 56 0.54 -7.79 0.72
N PHE A 57 1.14 -7.10 -0.24
CA PHE A 57 0.55 -6.81 -1.54
C PHE A 57 1.58 -6.88 -2.66
N ALA A 58 1.35 -7.77 -3.63
CA ALA A 58 2.12 -7.83 -4.87
C ALA A 58 1.40 -6.99 -5.94
N PHE A 59 2.09 -5.98 -6.48
CA PHE A 59 1.52 -5.06 -7.44
C PHE A 59 2.10 -5.25 -8.86
N GLY A 60 1.34 -4.84 -9.86
CA GLY A 60 1.72 -4.85 -11.26
C GLY A 60 1.92 -3.44 -11.83
N GLU A 61 2.07 -3.38 -13.15
CA GLU A 61 2.23 -2.14 -13.91
C GLU A 61 1.09 -1.95 -14.95
N PRO A 62 0.74 -0.71 -15.31
CA PRO A 62 1.27 0.54 -14.78
C PRO A 62 0.68 0.90 -13.41
N VAL A 63 1.47 1.60 -12.59
CA VAL A 63 1.02 2.28 -11.37
C VAL A 63 0.41 3.64 -11.74
N GLU A 64 -0.70 4.00 -11.12
CA GLU A 64 -1.37 5.29 -11.32
C GLU A 64 -1.07 6.23 -10.14
N LEU A 65 -0.73 7.49 -10.47
CA LEU A 65 -0.48 8.55 -9.48
C LEU A 65 -1.26 9.79 -9.91
N GLU A 66 -2.19 10.21 -9.07
CA GLU A 66 -3.00 11.41 -9.27
C GLU A 66 -2.56 12.51 -8.29
N ILE A 67 -2.56 13.76 -8.77
CA ILE A 67 -2.29 14.96 -7.98
C ILE A 67 -3.42 15.93 -8.28
N ASP A 68 -4.28 16.17 -7.31
CA ASP A 68 -5.38 17.13 -7.42
C ASP A 68 -5.19 18.29 -6.44
N PHE A 69 -5.49 19.50 -6.88
CA PHE A 69 -5.37 20.71 -6.08
C PHE A 69 -6.61 21.58 -6.24
N GLU A 70 -7.43 21.64 -5.19
CA GLU A 70 -8.55 22.57 -5.09
C GLU A 70 -8.07 23.87 -4.46
N GLY A 71 -8.00 24.95 -5.24
CA GLY A 71 -7.44 26.24 -4.81
C GLY A 71 -8.47 27.29 -4.36
N VAL A 72 -9.77 26.99 -4.42
CA VAL A 72 -10.84 27.96 -4.16
C VAL A 72 -11.52 27.66 -2.83
N GLY A 73 -11.58 28.65 -1.94
CA GLY A 73 -12.18 28.49 -0.62
C GLY A 73 -11.14 28.00 0.38
N GLU A 74 -11.26 26.75 0.82
CA GLU A 74 -10.28 26.08 1.66
C GLU A 74 -9.35 25.28 0.75
N PRO A 75 -8.06 25.66 0.62
CA PRO A 75 -7.19 25.01 -0.34
C PRO A 75 -6.81 23.61 0.13
N GLU A 76 -6.97 22.62 -0.75
CA GLU A 76 -6.71 21.22 -0.48
C GLU A 76 -5.79 20.64 -1.57
N LEU A 77 -4.85 19.77 -1.16
CA LEU A 77 -3.95 19.04 -2.04
C LEU A 77 -4.14 17.56 -1.76
N GLU A 78 -4.54 16.82 -2.78
CA GLU A 78 -4.71 15.37 -2.73
C GLU A 78 -3.63 14.72 -3.61
N ILE A 79 -3.07 13.63 -3.11
CA ILE A 79 -2.10 12.79 -3.83
C ILE A 79 -2.57 11.36 -3.64
N GLU A 80 -2.98 10.71 -4.72
CA GLU A 80 -3.51 9.34 -4.70
C GLU A 80 -2.61 8.41 -5.51
N LEU A 81 -2.36 7.22 -4.98
CA LEU A 81 -1.56 6.16 -5.60
C LEU A 81 -2.42 4.90 -5.73
N GLU A 82 -2.65 4.45 -6.96
CA GLU A 82 -3.34 3.19 -7.23
C GLU A 82 -2.34 2.14 -7.77
N LEU A 83 -2.29 0.99 -7.10
CA LEU A 83 -1.43 -0.13 -7.43
C LEU A 83 -2.29 -1.29 -7.93
N PRO A 84 -2.25 -1.66 -9.22
CA PRO A 84 -3.00 -2.82 -9.68
C PRO A 84 -2.41 -4.08 -9.04
N GLY A 85 -3.26 -5.01 -8.61
CA GLY A 85 -2.79 -6.30 -8.11
C GLY A 85 -2.08 -7.08 -9.22
N ARG A 86 -0.94 -7.69 -8.90
CA ARG A 86 -0.28 -8.63 -9.82
C ARG A 86 -1.14 -9.87 -10.00
N THR A 87 -1.17 -10.40 -11.22
CA THR A 87 -1.70 -11.75 -11.50
C THR A 87 -0.54 -12.74 -11.72
N ASP A 88 -0.65 -13.90 -11.08
CA ASP A 88 0.22 -15.06 -11.34
C ASP A 88 -0.34 -15.97 -12.45
N GLU A 89 -1.42 -15.55 -13.10
CA GLU A 89 -2.06 -16.32 -14.17
C GLU A 89 -1.16 -16.36 -15.41
N THR A 90 -0.93 -17.57 -15.89
CA THR A 90 -0.26 -17.81 -17.17
C THR A 90 -1.31 -18.05 -18.23
N ALA A 91 -1.05 -17.57 -19.45
CA ALA A 91 -1.92 -17.84 -20.58
C ALA A 91 -2.00 -19.36 -20.83
N PRO A 92 -3.17 -19.91 -21.19
CA PRO A 92 -3.28 -21.31 -21.58
C PRO A 92 -2.48 -21.58 -22.87
N ASP A 93 -1.98 -22.80 -23.03
CA ASP A 93 -1.37 -23.25 -24.27
C ASP A 93 -2.41 -23.33 -25.42
N VAL A 94 -1.95 -23.09 -26.66
CA VAL A 94 -2.77 -23.20 -27.89
C VAL A 94 -2.19 -24.32 -28.76
N GLU A 95 -3.02 -25.29 -29.18
CA GLU A 95 -2.68 -26.36 -30.15
C GLU A 95 -3.21 -26.06 -31.56
#